data_AF-A0A523J241-F1
#
_entry.id   AF-A0A523J241-F1
#
_cell.length_a   1.000
_cell.length_b   1.000
_cell.length_c   1.000
_cell.angle_alpha   90.00
_cell.angle_beta   90.00
_cell.angle_gamma   90.00
#
_symmetry.space_group_name_H-M   'P 1'
#
loop_
_entity.id
_entity.type
_entity.pdbx_description
1 polymer ?
#
loop_
_entity_poly.entity_id
_entity_poly.type
_entity_poly.pdbx_seq_one_letter_code
_entity_poly.pdbx_strand_id
1 'polypeptide(L)'
;MLRWGGSLFLFFLTTILSGSNLFSQTNSVNRDHDAIIISGEMLATFDGALLSELFLYSFDEQSKTFTQIPFQFDERDISGSFFITDDGLLDDNDELVFMASDLGDRDPADPPAAPGNWLTDVISMTNPRVEISATDVLGSPALSKSQALAQGWAYLFRSSSLIKEFTEDYVTYTEP
;
A
#
# COMPACT_ATOMS: atom_id res chain seq x y z
N MET A 1 65.55 42.69 7.75
CA MET A 1 65.24 41.25 7.91
C MET A 1 64.01 41.14 8.80
N LEU A 2 62.81 41.04 8.23
CA LEU A 2 61.58 40.71 8.96
C LEU A 2 60.67 39.95 7.99
N ARG A 3 60.40 38.67 8.27
CA ARG A 3 59.64 37.76 7.41
C ARG A 3 58.15 37.84 7.77
N TRP A 4 57.33 38.01 6.73
CA TRP A 4 55.91 37.66 6.72
C TRP A 4 55.73 36.13 6.87
N GLY A 5 54.68 35.71 7.57
CA GLY A 5 54.26 34.31 7.63
C GLY A 5 52.79 34.21 8.03
N GLY A 6 51.90 34.29 7.05
CA GLY A 6 50.48 33.96 7.22
C GLY A 6 50.28 32.45 7.16
N SER A 7 49.61 31.88 8.16
CA SER A 7 49.12 30.50 8.11
C SER A 7 47.75 30.47 7.44
N LEU A 8 47.69 29.84 6.26
CA LEU A 8 46.44 29.47 5.60
C LEU A 8 45.96 28.14 6.19
N PHE A 9 44.86 28.16 6.94
CA PHE A 9 44.22 26.95 7.47
C PHE A 9 43.21 26.44 6.43
N LEU A 10 43.49 25.29 5.83
CA LEU A 10 42.61 24.65 4.84
C LEU A 10 41.60 23.77 5.61
N PHE A 11 40.36 24.24 5.75
CA PHE A 11 39.25 23.44 6.27
C PHE A 11 38.67 22.59 5.12
N PHE A 12 38.94 21.28 5.13
CA PHE A 12 38.19 20.32 4.32
C PHE A 12 36.85 20.04 5.01
N LEU A 13 35.78 20.65 4.52
CA LEU A 13 34.41 20.29 4.92
C LEU A 13 33.97 19.09 4.08
N THR A 14 34.11 17.88 4.62
CA THR A 14 33.49 16.69 4.02
C THR A 14 32.03 16.66 4.40
N THR A 15 31.16 17.13 3.52
CA THR A 15 29.72 16.94 3.64
C THR A 15 29.42 15.45 3.41
N ILE A 16 29.16 14.70 4.48
CA ILE A 16 28.55 13.37 4.35
C ILE A 16 27.08 13.64 4.04
N LEU A 17 26.73 13.66 2.75
CA LEU A 17 25.35 13.52 2.31
C LEU A 17 24.94 12.09 2.66
N SER A 18 24.36 11.90 3.84
CA SER A 18 23.51 10.75 4.11
C SER A 18 22.27 10.91 3.25
N GLY A 19 22.38 10.55 1.97
CA GLY A 19 21.20 10.25 1.17
C GLY A 19 20.52 9.08 1.84
N SER A 20 19.39 9.34 2.51
CA SER A 20 18.44 8.29 2.82
C SER A 20 18.09 7.64 1.49
N ASN A 21 18.62 6.44 1.26
CA ASN A 21 18.20 5.68 0.10
C ASN A 21 16.73 5.32 0.34
N LEU A 22 15.83 6.11 -0.26
CA LEU A 22 14.46 5.71 -0.53
C LEU A 22 14.54 4.66 -1.64
N PHE A 23 15.09 3.48 -1.33
CA PHE A 23 15.06 2.38 -2.28
C PHE A 23 13.63 1.90 -2.37
N SER A 24 13.15 1.76 -3.61
CA SER A 24 11.92 1.01 -3.84
C SER A 24 12.10 -0.41 -3.31
N GLN A 25 11.04 -0.93 -2.70
CA GLN A 25 11.00 -2.28 -2.16
C GLN A 25 10.08 -3.09 -3.06
N THR A 26 10.64 -4.12 -3.69
CA THR A 26 9.87 -5.01 -4.55
C THR A 26 9.09 -6.03 -3.74
N ASN A 27 7.89 -6.38 -4.18
CA ASN A 27 7.11 -7.47 -3.59
C ASN A 27 7.95 -8.76 -3.57
N SER A 28 7.92 -9.44 -2.44
CA SER A 28 8.61 -10.72 -2.22
C SER A 28 7.73 -11.75 -1.49
N VAL A 29 6.46 -11.43 -1.24
CA VAL A 29 5.49 -12.36 -0.66
C VAL A 29 5.21 -13.48 -1.67
N ASN A 30 5.23 -14.72 -1.19
CA ASN A 30 4.93 -15.93 -1.98
C ASN A 30 3.87 -16.74 -1.23
N ARG A 31 2.65 -16.23 -1.26
CA ARG A 31 1.47 -16.71 -0.51
C ARG A 31 0.23 -16.63 -1.38
N ASP A 32 0.35 -17.06 -2.64
CA ASP A 32 -0.60 -16.76 -3.72
C ASP A 32 -2.04 -17.22 -3.47
N HIS A 33 -2.29 -18.02 -2.43
CA HIS A 33 -3.60 -18.54 -2.05
C HIS A 33 -4.07 -18.09 -0.67
N ASP A 34 -3.30 -17.24 0.02
CA ASP A 34 -3.69 -16.69 1.31
C ASP A 34 -4.51 -15.42 1.10
N ALA A 35 -5.64 -15.33 1.80
CA ALA A 35 -6.39 -14.10 1.91
C ALA A 35 -5.73 -13.16 2.92
N ILE A 36 -5.76 -11.87 2.62
CA ILE A 36 -5.45 -10.78 3.53
C ILE A 36 -6.78 -10.18 3.97
N ILE A 37 -6.98 -10.12 5.29
CA ILE A 37 -8.19 -9.59 5.92
C ILE A 37 -7.77 -8.43 6.80
N ILE A 38 -8.33 -7.26 6.54
CA ILE A 38 -8.12 -6.03 7.31
C ILE A 38 -9.46 -5.60 7.89
N SER A 39 -9.53 -5.40 9.22
CA SER A 39 -10.75 -4.88 9.85
C SER A 39 -10.96 -3.41 9.51
N GLY A 40 -12.22 -2.99 9.42
CA GLY A 40 -12.62 -1.61 9.21
C GLY A 40 -12.10 -0.66 10.29
N GLU A 41 -11.93 -1.14 11.53
CA GLU A 41 -11.26 -0.39 12.61
C GLU A 41 -9.85 0.08 12.21
N MET A 42 -9.08 -0.73 11.46
CA MET A 42 -7.76 -0.34 10.96
C MET A 42 -7.82 0.68 9.82
N LEU A 43 -9.00 0.86 9.23
CA LEU A 43 -9.31 1.76 8.13
C LEU A 43 -10.12 2.99 8.58
N ALA A 44 -10.15 3.32 9.88
CA ALA A 44 -10.92 4.43 10.47
C ALA A 44 -10.70 5.82 9.83
N THR A 45 -9.63 6.00 9.02
CA THR A 45 -9.49 7.18 8.15
C THR A 45 -10.62 7.33 7.12
N PHE A 46 -11.30 6.25 6.79
CA PHE A 46 -12.42 6.19 5.84
C PHE A 46 -13.75 5.87 6.53
N ASP A 47 -13.86 6.03 7.86
CA ASP A 47 -15.12 5.81 8.60
C ASP A 47 -16.29 6.59 7.98
N GLY A 48 -17.40 5.90 7.72
CA GLY A 48 -18.60 6.41 7.05
C GLY A 48 -18.43 6.72 5.56
N ALA A 49 -17.33 6.32 4.92
CA ALA A 49 -17.20 6.42 3.46
C ALA A 49 -18.05 5.36 2.77
N LEU A 50 -18.63 5.70 1.62
CA LEU A 50 -19.32 4.71 0.78
C LEU A 50 -18.34 3.63 0.32
N LEU A 51 -18.65 2.36 0.53
CA LEU A 51 -17.83 1.24 0.07
C LEU A 51 -17.61 1.27 -1.45
N SER A 52 -18.61 1.77 -2.20
CA SER A 52 -18.53 1.98 -3.65
C SER A 52 -17.58 3.11 -4.10
N GLU A 53 -17.06 3.92 -3.16
CA GLU A 53 -16.06 4.96 -3.42
C GLU A 53 -14.65 4.54 -2.97
N LEU A 54 -14.48 3.32 -2.46
CA LEU A 54 -13.19 2.80 -2.00
C LEU A 54 -12.62 1.82 -3.02
N PHE A 55 -11.34 2.00 -3.39
CA PHE A 55 -10.69 1.23 -4.43
C PHE A 55 -9.31 0.78 -3.99
N LEU A 56 -9.05 -0.53 -4.12
CA LEU A 56 -7.77 -1.13 -3.78
C LEU A 56 -6.88 -1.28 -5.02
N TYR A 57 -5.61 -0.91 -4.86
CA TYR A 57 -4.62 -0.94 -5.92
C TYR A 57 -3.33 -1.63 -5.48
N SER A 58 -2.64 -2.23 -6.43
CA SER A 58 -1.22 -2.58 -6.32
C SER A 58 -0.37 -1.59 -7.11
N PHE A 59 0.88 -1.42 -6.71
CA PHE A 59 1.84 -0.58 -7.40
C PHE A 59 2.93 -1.43 -8.06
N ASP A 60 3.29 -1.12 -9.30
CA ASP A 60 4.43 -1.72 -9.98
C ASP A 60 5.56 -0.68 -10.08
N GLU A 61 6.70 -0.99 -9.48
CA GLU A 61 7.85 -0.08 -9.44
C GLU A 61 8.49 0.11 -10.82
N GLN A 62 8.44 -0.91 -11.68
CA GLN A 62 9.11 -0.90 -12.97
C GLN A 62 8.39 0.01 -13.97
N SER A 63 7.07 -0.08 -14.05
CA SER A 63 6.22 0.75 -14.91
C SER A 63 5.79 2.05 -14.22
N LYS A 64 5.92 2.15 -12.89
CA LYS A 64 5.43 3.29 -12.09
C LYS A 64 3.92 3.46 -12.17
N THR A 65 3.18 2.35 -12.17
CA THR A 65 1.72 2.37 -12.36
C THR A 65 0.99 1.70 -11.22
N PHE A 66 -0.15 2.27 -10.86
CA PHE A 66 -1.15 1.60 -10.03
C PHE A 66 -2.11 0.80 -10.90
N THR A 67 -2.45 -0.42 -10.46
CA THR A 67 -3.46 -1.28 -11.09
C THR A 67 -4.50 -1.65 -10.05
N GLN A 68 -5.80 -1.53 -10.36
CA GLN A 68 -6.84 -1.99 -9.44
C GLN A 68 -6.69 -3.49 -9.25
N ILE A 69 -6.80 -3.94 -8.01
CA ILE A 69 -6.80 -5.36 -7.68
C ILE A 69 -8.20 -5.80 -7.26
N PRO A 70 -8.56 -7.08 -7.44
CA PRO A 70 -9.81 -7.56 -6.90
C PRO A 70 -9.83 -7.45 -5.37
N PHE A 71 -11.01 -7.19 -4.81
CA PHE A 71 -11.25 -7.14 -3.37
C PHE A 71 -12.75 -7.23 -3.09
N GLN A 72 -13.06 -7.49 -1.83
CA GLN A 72 -14.41 -7.47 -1.27
C GLN A 72 -14.40 -6.68 0.03
N PHE A 73 -15.49 -5.97 0.29
CA PHE A 73 -15.84 -5.53 1.63
C PHE A 73 -16.94 -6.46 2.11
N ASP A 74 -16.67 -7.16 3.20
CA ASP A 74 -17.62 -8.03 3.85
C ASP A 74 -18.22 -7.26 5.04
N GLU A 75 -19.47 -6.80 4.85
CA GLU A 75 -20.21 -6.09 5.89
C GLU A 75 -20.67 -7.05 6.98
N ARG A 76 -20.60 -6.62 8.25
CA ARG A 76 -21.10 -7.40 9.39
C ARG A 76 -22.13 -6.60 10.16
N ASP A 77 -23.20 -7.26 10.58
CA ASP A 77 -24.11 -6.60 11.52
C ASP A 77 -23.53 -6.55 12.94
N ILE A 78 -24.23 -5.86 13.84
CA ILE A 78 -23.87 -5.79 15.28
C ILE A 78 -23.80 -7.16 15.98
N SER A 79 -24.36 -8.21 15.36
CA SER A 79 -24.30 -9.59 15.85
C SER A 79 -23.17 -10.41 15.22
N GLY A 80 -22.40 -9.83 14.28
CA GLY A 80 -21.32 -10.45 13.53
C GLY A 80 -21.78 -11.29 12.33
N SER A 81 -23.00 -11.09 11.85
CA SER A 81 -23.57 -11.82 10.71
C SER A 81 -23.26 -11.12 9.39
N PHE A 82 -22.73 -11.87 8.42
CA PHE A 82 -22.47 -11.44 7.05
C PHE A 82 -23.66 -11.57 6.10
N PHE A 83 -24.79 -12.11 6.57
CA PHE A 83 -25.93 -12.47 5.70
C PHE A 83 -26.99 -11.36 5.58
N ILE A 84 -26.69 -10.17 6.06
CA ILE A 84 -27.54 -9.00 5.85
C ILE A 84 -26.77 -7.94 5.07
N THR A 85 -27.45 -7.30 4.13
CA THR A 85 -26.93 -6.08 3.51
C THR A 85 -26.94 -5.00 4.58
N ASP A 86 -25.78 -4.43 4.88
CA ASP A 86 -25.71 -3.30 5.79
C ASP A 86 -26.01 -1.99 5.02
N ASP A 87 -25.45 -0.88 5.45
CA ASP A 87 -25.76 0.46 4.95
C ASP A 87 -24.87 0.91 3.77
N GLY A 88 -23.91 0.09 3.35
CA GLY A 88 -22.98 0.38 2.25
C GLY A 88 -21.92 1.42 2.63
N LEU A 89 -21.74 1.68 3.93
CA LEU A 89 -20.72 2.56 4.49
C LEU A 89 -19.66 1.72 5.20
N LEU A 90 -18.40 2.16 5.14
CA LEU A 90 -17.35 1.56 5.93
C LEU A 90 -17.55 1.89 7.41
N ASP A 91 -17.57 0.87 8.25
CA ASP A 91 -17.53 1.01 9.71
C ASP A 91 -16.44 0.11 10.36
N ASP A 92 -16.37 0.08 11.69
CA ASP A 92 -15.33 -0.67 12.42
C ASP A 92 -15.44 -2.20 12.27
N ASN A 93 -16.64 -2.72 12.01
CA ASN A 93 -16.96 -4.14 12.03
C ASN A 93 -16.73 -4.83 10.67
N ASP A 94 -16.62 -4.04 9.60
CA ASP A 94 -16.41 -4.50 8.23
C ASP A 94 -15.05 -5.18 8.04
N GLU A 95 -14.93 -5.98 6.98
CA GLU A 95 -13.67 -6.59 6.57
C GLU A 95 -13.33 -6.28 5.12
N LEU A 96 -12.17 -5.66 4.89
CA LEU A 96 -11.56 -5.60 3.57
C LEU A 96 -10.79 -6.91 3.32
N VAL A 97 -11.18 -7.62 2.27
CA VAL A 97 -10.62 -8.92 1.89
C VAL A 97 -10.06 -8.88 0.47
N PHE A 98 -8.83 -9.35 0.30
CA PHE A 98 -8.17 -9.50 -1.00
C PHE A 98 -7.10 -10.59 -0.93
N MET A 99 -6.55 -11.02 -2.07
CA MET A 99 -5.56 -12.09 -2.08
C MET A 99 -4.12 -11.56 -1.98
N ALA A 100 -3.25 -12.28 -1.26
CA ALA A 100 -1.84 -11.92 -1.15
C ALA A 100 -1.09 -11.99 -2.48
N SER A 101 -1.60 -12.75 -3.47
CA SER A 101 -1.10 -12.75 -4.85
C SER A 101 -1.19 -11.38 -5.54
N ASP A 102 -2.08 -10.51 -5.08
CA ASP A 102 -2.35 -9.22 -5.72
C ASP A 102 -1.52 -8.08 -5.10
N LEU A 103 -0.67 -8.37 -4.12
CA LEU A 103 0.25 -7.38 -3.57
C LEU A 103 1.24 -6.90 -4.64
N GLY A 104 1.52 -5.61 -4.62
CA GLY A 104 2.54 -4.96 -5.45
C GLY A 104 3.77 -4.53 -4.64
N ASP A 105 4.59 -3.73 -5.29
CA ASP A 105 5.79 -3.11 -4.75
C ASP A 105 5.44 -1.93 -3.82
N ARG A 106 6.42 -1.52 -3.01
CA ARG A 106 6.33 -0.29 -2.24
C ARG A 106 6.54 0.92 -3.15
N ASP A 107 5.57 1.83 -3.17
CA ASP A 107 5.70 3.15 -3.78
C ASP A 107 6.72 3.95 -2.96
N PRO A 108 7.87 4.35 -3.52
CA PRO A 108 8.89 5.08 -2.79
C PRO A 108 8.47 6.52 -2.42
N ALA A 109 7.31 6.98 -2.90
CA ALA A 109 6.78 8.31 -2.67
C ALA A 109 5.75 8.31 -1.51
N ASP A 110 6.21 8.64 -0.30
CA ASP A 110 5.31 9.02 0.80
C ASP A 110 5.92 10.12 1.69
N PRO A 111 5.45 11.39 1.62
CA PRO A 111 4.47 11.91 0.66
C PRO A 111 5.07 11.99 -0.76
N PRO A 112 4.27 12.15 -1.83
CA PRO A 112 4.74 12.11 -3.20
C PRO A 112 5.85 13.13 -3.46
N ALA A 113 7.02 12.64 -3.88
CA ALA A 113 8.14 13.49 -4.27
C ALA A 113 7.92 14.20 -5.61
N ALA A 114 6.99 13.72 -6.45
CA ALA A 114 6.66 14.31 -7.76
C ALA A 114 5.25 13.90 -8.27
N PRO A 115 4.59 14.73 -9.11
CA PRO A 115 3.38 14.35 -9.85
C PRO A 115 3.67 13.16 -10.78
N GLY A 116 2.87 12.11 -10.68
CA GLY A 116 2.99 10.90 -11.53
C GLY A 116 3.12 9.58 -10.74
N ASN A 117 3.50 9.64 -9.45
CA ASN A 117 3.48 8.48 -8.55
C ASN A 117 2.15 8.33 -7.78
N TRP A 118 1.09 8.95 -8.27
CA TRP A 118 -0.25 8.86 -7.69
C TRP A 118 -1.22 8.54 -8.82
N LEU A 119 -2.37 7.94 -8.50
CA LEU A 119 -3.52 7.93 -9.40
C LEU A 119 -3.74 9.33 -9.98
N THR A 120 -3.91 9.46 -11.28
CA THR A 120 -4.18 10.77 -11.93
C THR A 120 -5.56 11.33 -11.57
N ASP A 121 -6.38 10.55 -10.86
CA ASP A 121 -7.68 10.95 -10.35
C ASP A 121 -7.55 12.05 -9.29
N VAL A 122 -8.11 13.23 -9.60
CA VAL A 122 -7.99 14.42 -8.75
C VAL A 122 -8.69 14.22 -7.40
N ILE A 123 -9.82 13.50 -7.36
CA ILE A 123 -10.55 13.26 -6.12
C ILE A 123 -9.72 12.38 -5.17
N SER A 124 -9.08 11.33 -5.70
CA SER A 124 -8.16 10.48 -4.94
C SER A 124 -6.98 11.27 -4.34
N MET A 125 -6.46 12.27 -5.05
CA MET A 125 -5.37 13.13 -4.54
C MET A 125 -5.79 14.06 -3.40
N THR A 126 -7.10 14.33 -3.27
CA THR A 126 -7.65 15.16 -2.17
C THR A 126 -8.08 14.36 -0.95
N ASN A 127 -8.09 13.03 -1.06
CA ASN A 127 -8.38 12.13 0.05
C ASN A 127 -7.09 11.51 0.60
N PRO A 128 -7.10 11.03 1.86
CA PRO A 128 -6.02 10.20 2.38
C PRO A 128 -5.81 8.94 1.53
N ARG A 129 -4.57 8.45 1.50
CA ARG A 129 -4.21 7.12 1.00
C ARG A 129 -3.80 6.26 2.18
N VAL A 130 -4.29 5.03 2.24
CA VAL A 130 -3.81 4.04 3.21
C VAL A 130 -2.87 3.07 2.49
N GLU A 131 -1.62 2.99 2.95
CA GLU A 131 -0.65 1.95 2.55
C GLU A 131 -0.84 0.74 3.46
N ILE A 132 -1.21 -0.40 2.88
CA ILE A 132 -1.34 -1.68 3.56
C ILE A 132 -0.07 -2.47 3.27
N SER A 133 0.72 -2.75 4.31
CA SER A 133 1.91 -3.59 4.18
C SER A 133 1.67 -4.98 4.76
N ALA A 134 1.90 -6.00 3.96
CA ALA A 134 1.88 -7.39 4.40
C ALA A 134 3.31 -7.86 4.62
N THR A 135 3.55 -8.55 5.74
CA THR A 135 4.85 -9.14 6.06
C THR A 135 4.69 -10.62 6.32
N ASP A 136 5.33 -11.45 5.50
CA ASP A 136 5.40 -12.89 5.72
C ASP A 136 6.52 -13.22 6.73
N VAL A 137 6.12 -13.42 7.98
CA VAL A 137 7.02 -13.80 9.09
C VAL A 137 7.45 -15.27 9.07
N LEU A 138 6.81 -16.11 8.25
CA LEU A 138 7.17 -17.53 8.06
C LEU A 138 7.91 -17.77 6.74
N GLY A 139 8.05 -16.72 5.93
CA GLY A 139 8.82 -16.73 4.69
C GLY A 139 10.24 -17.22 4.97
N SER A 140 10.56 -18.39 4.43
CA SER A 140 11.81 -19.10 4.76
C SER A 140 13.03 -18.20 4.51
N PRO A 141 13.94 -18.00 5.49
CA PRO A 141 15.23 -17.33 5.27
C PRO A 141 16.11 -18.03 4.24
N ALA A 142 15.73 -19.24 3.81
CA ALA A 142 16.47 -20.08 2.88
C ALA A 142 16.42 -19.60 1.42
N LEU A 143 15.48 -18.73 1.04
CA LEU A 143 15.36 -18.20 -0.33
C LEU A 143 15.71 -16.72 -0.47
N SER A 144 15.80 -15.97 0.64
CA SER A 144 16.23 -14.58 0.61
C SER A 144 17.72 -14.49 0.94
N LYS A 145 18.53 -14.07 -0.04
CA LYS A 145 19.94 -13.69 0.20
C LYS A 145 20.07 -12.48 1.14
N SER A 146 18.94 -11.86 1.51
CA SER A 146 18.80 -10.80 2.50
C SER A 146 18.03 -11.36 3.70
N GLN A 147 18.48 -11.14 4.93
CA GLN A 147 17.70 -11.51 6.13
C GLN A 147 16.42 -10.66 6.33
N ALA A 148 15.97 -9.94 5.30
CA ALA A 148 14.71 -9.22 5.31
C ALA A 148 13.54 -10.20 5.20
N LEU A 149 12.49 -9.95 6.01
CA LEU A 149 11.21 -10.63 5.88
C LEU A 149 10.63 -10.34 4.49
N ALA A 150 9.89 -11.29 3.93
CA ALA A 150 9.18 -11.06 2.68
C ALA A 150 8.04 -10.06 2.90
N GLN A 151 7.94 -9.06 2.04
CA GLN A 151 6.98 -7.96 2.15
C GLN A 151 6.33 -7.65 0.81
N GLY A 152 5.09 -7.16 0.87
CA GLY A 152 4.29 -6.72 -0.28
C GLY A 152 3.29 -5.64 0.17
N TRP A 153 2.79 -4.86 -0.79
CA TRP A 153 1.98 -3.67 -0.51
C TRP A 153 0.69 -3.60 -1.33
N ALA A 154 -0.35 -3.06 -0.72
CA ALA A 154 -1.57 -2.61 -1.39
C ALA A 154 -1.92 -1.19 -0.93
N TYR A 155 -2.73 -0.48 -1.72
CA TYR A 155 -3.04 0.92 -1.48
C TYR A 155 -4.53 1.15 -1.63
N LEU A 156 -5.16 1.63 -0.57
CA LEU A 156 -6.57 1.98 -0.56
C LEU A 156 -6.74 3.48 -0.83
N PHE A 157 -7.52 3.79 -1.85
CA PHE A 157 -7.87 5.15 -2.26
C PHE A 157 -9.38 5.36 -2.16
N ARG A 158 -9.77 6.61 -1.86
CA ARG A 158 -11.17 7.04 -1.93
C ARG A 158 -11.40 7.96 -3.11
N SER A 159 -12.41 7.68 -3.92
CA SER A 159 -12.85 8.54 -5.01
C SER A 159 -14.29 8.32 -5.41
N SER A 160 -15.01 9.40 -5.71
CA SER A 160 -16.34 9.34 -6.31
C SER A 160 -16.32 9.35 -7.85
N SER A 161 -15.15 9.49 -8.47
CA SER A 161 -14.95 9.51 -9.93
C SER A 161 -14.32 8.25 -10.50
N LEU A 162 -13.70 7.41 -9.66
CA LEU A 162 -13.22 6.10 -10.07
C LEU A 162 -14.38 5.12 -10.24
N ILE A 163 -14.17 4.12 -11.10
CA ILE A 163 -15.08 3.00 -11.30
C ILE A 163 -14.31 1.70 -11.10
N LYS A 164 -15.01 0.63 -10.72
CA LYS A 164 -14.43 -0.71 -10.60
C LYS A 164 -14.05 -1.23 -11.99
N GLU A 165 -12.80 -1.64 -12.15
CA GLU A 165 -12.24 -2.10 -13.43
C GLU A 165 -12.08 -3.63 -13.52
N PHE A 166 -12.15 -4.35 -12.40
CA PHE A 166 -12.02 -5.80 -12.34
C PHE A 166 -13.39 -6.51 -12.36
N THR A 167 -13.42 -7.72 -12.93
CA THR A 167 -14.61 -8.58 -12.99
C THR A 167 -14.41 -9.92 -12.29
N GLU A 168 -13.18 -10.17 -11.85
CA GLU A 168 -12.73 -11.36 -11.17
C GLU A 168 -13.44 -11.50 -9.82
N ASP A 169 -13.84 -12.73 -9.53
CA ASP A 169 -14.20 -13.21 -8.21
C ASP A 169 -13.19 -14.28 -7.83
N TYR A 170 -12.70 -14.24 -6.59
CA TYR A 170 -11.77 -15.24 -6.08
C TYR A 170 -12.43 -16.61 -5.90
N VAL A 171 -13.76 -16.66 -5.79
CA VAL A 171 -14.53 -17.89 -5.65
C VAL A 171 -15.60 -17.97 -6.73
N THR A 172 -15.64 -19.10 -7.44
CA THR A 172 -16.77 -19.43 -8.31
C THR A 172 -17.60 -20.50 -7.62
N TYR A 173 -18.83 -20.15 -7.25
CA TYR A 173 -19.79 -21.10 -6.71
C TYR A 173 -20.50 -21.84 -7.84
N THR A 174 -20.45 -23.17 -7.80
CA THR A 174 -21.28 -24.03 -8.64
C THR A 174 -22.30 -24.75 -7.77
N GLU A 175 -23.59 -24.49 -7.99
CA GLU A 175 -24.67 -25.29 -7.38
C GLU A 175 -24.47 -26.79 -7.73
N PRO A 176 -24.62 -27.71 -6.76
CA PRO A 176 -24.50 -29.15 -6.99
C PRO A 176 -25.63 -29.75 -7.84
#